data_AF-A0AA50KGJ4-F1
#
_entry.id   AF-A0AA50KGJ4-F1
#
_cell.length_a   1.000
_cell.length_b   1.000
_cell.length_c   1.000
_cell.angle_alpha   90.00
_cell.angle_beta   90.00
_cell.angle_gamma   90.00
#
_symmetry.space_group_name_H-M   'P 1'
#
loop_
_entity.id
_entity.type
_entity.pdbx_description
1 polymer ?
#
loop_
_entity_poly.entity_id
_entity_poly.type
_entity_poly.pdbx_seq_one_letter_code
_entity_poly.pdbx_strand_id
1 'polypeptide(L)'
;MKALNLSLVAVALMLSAQAMAHDKIDLDKPQEEVKEVTMSRAQFLNLDSQYFVKTDAGVVKEAKQLTKGQKVVTQSGKPFAEMTGKLVVKLKPGVSAADFAKAHGLKVDWQNKSNLLLLAAEEGTDLISLVNAIKALPEVERAKLDRAIAKQEIQ
;
A
#
# COMPACT_ATOMS: atom_id res chain seq x y z
N MET A 1 58.28 -12.51 48.71
CA MET A 1 58.37 -11.86 47.39
C MET A 1 56.97 -11.52 46.89
N LYS A 2 56.79 -10.24 46.52
CA LYS A 2 55.87 -9.66 45.51
C LYS A 2 54.35 -9.83 45.66
N ALA A 3 53.72 -8.66 45.81
CA ALA A 3 52.30 -8.38 45.65
C ALA A 3 51.78 -8.65 44.22
N LEU A 4 50.49 -8.90 44.09
CA LEU A 4 49.76 -8.65 42.85
C LEU A 4 48.32 -8.22 43.16
N ASN A 5 48.07 -6.95 42.82
CA ASN A 5 46.78 -6.28 42.77
C ASN A 5 45.91 -6.93 41.69
N LEU A 6 44.72 -7.43 42.05
CA LEU A 6 43.66 -7.71 41.08
C LEU A 6 42.72 -6.50 41.02
N SER A 7 43.08 -5.59 40.11
CA SER A 7 42.20 -4.58 39.55
C SER A 7 41.10 -5.28 38.75
N LEU A 8 39.83 -5.10 39.14
CA LEU A 8 38.68 -5.58 38.37
C LEU A 8 38.35 -4.53 37.30
N VAL A 9 38.34 -5.01 36.06
CA VAL A 9 38.25 -4.27 34.80
C VAL A 9 36.92 -3.50 34.69
N ALA A 10 37.01 -2.17 34.53
CA ALA A 10 35.89 -1.34 34.11
C ALA A 10 35.61 -1.58 32.61
N VAL A 11 34.41 -2.07 32.29
CA VAL A 11 33.93 -2.22 30.92
C VAL A 11 33.52 -0.84 30.41
N ALA A 12 34.39 -0.19 29.64
CA ALA A 12 34.05 0.99 28.87
C ALA A 12 33.34 0.55 27.58
N LEU A 13 32.03 0.78 27.50
CA LEU A 13 31.29 0.70 26.24
C LEU A 13 31.78 1.82 25.33
N MET A 14 32.54 1.46 24.28
CA MET A 14 32.87 2.36 23.20
C MET A 14 31.59 2.73 22.42
N LEU A 15 31.10 3.95 22.62
CA LEU A 15 30.22 4.60 21.66
C LEU A 15 31.10 5.14 20.54
N SER A 16 31.19 4.39 19.45
CA SER A 16 31.74 4.88 18.18
C SER A 16 30.78 5.92 17.61
N ALA A 17 31.00 7.19 17.95
CA ALA A 17 30.43 8.30 17.22
C ALA A 17 30.99 8.28 15.79
N GLN A 18 30.18 7.80 14.84
CA GLN A 18 30.43 8.05 13.43
C GLN A 18 30.18 9.54 13.21
N ALA A 19 31.27 10.29 13.06
CA ALA A 19 31.24 11.66 12.59
C ALA A 19 30.73 11.66 11.14
N MET A 20 29.42 11.80 10.96
CA MET A 20 28.85 12.28 9.71
C MET A 20 29.02 13.80 9.72
N ALA A 21 29.79 14.33 8.78
CA ALA A 21 29.95 15.76 8.58
C ALA A 21 28.57 16.39 8.35
N HIS A 22 28.06 17.14 9.33
CA HIS A 22 26.93 18.03 9.11
C HIS A 22 27.45 19.23 8.31
N ASP A 23 27.10 19.24 7.03
CA ASP A 23 27.21 20.40 6.18
C ASP A 23 26.46 21.57 6.85
N LYS A 24 27.12 22.71 6.94
CA LYS A 24 26.61 23.86 7.71
C LYS A 24 25.43 24.45 6.93
N ILE A 25 24.22 24.31 7.48
CA ILE A 25 23.04 25.01 6.98
C ILE A 25 23.24 26.49 7.27
N ASP A 26 23.47 27.26 6.20
CA ASP A 26 23.56 28.72 6.22
C ASP A 26 22.13 29.28 6.39
N LEU A 27 21.83 29.83 7.58
CA LEU A 27 20.47 30.23 8.00
C LEU A 27 20.06 31.63 7.50
N ASP A 28 20.86 32.29 6.67
CA ASP A 28 20.66 33.69 6.27
C ASP A 28 19.98 33.89 4.90
N LYS A 29 19.37 32.85 4.32
CA LYS A 29 18.49 33.01 3.15
C LYS A 29 17.04 32.81 3.54
N PRO A 30 16.12 33.71 3.16
CA PRO A 30 14.69 33.44 3.32
C PRO A 30 14.41 32.14 2.58
N GLN A 31 14.04 31.12 3.35
CA GLN A 31 13.64 29.83 2.82
C GLN A 31 12.50 30.10 1.85
N GLU A 32 12.71 29.84 0.56
CA GLU A 32 11.60 29.67 -0.36
C GLU A 32 10.63 28.72 0.32
N GLU A 33 9.38 29.14 0.48
CA GLU A 33 8.31 28.31 1.01
C GLU A 33 8.36 26.99 0.25
N VAL A 34 8.93 25.98 0.90
CA VAL A 34 8.81 24.61 0.48
C VAL A 34 7.31 24.40 0.54
N LYS A 35 6.66 24.34 -0.63
CA LYS A 35 5.27 23.94 -0.75
C LYS A 35 5.14 22.64 0.03
N GLU A 36 4.69 22.74 1.27
CA GLU A 36 4.32 21.60 2.08
C GLU A 36 3.23 20.93 1.26
N VAL A 37 3.60 19.85 0.58
CA VAL A 37 2.63 19.00 -0.10
C VAL A 37 1.81 18.42 1.05
N THR A 38 0.68 19.06 1.35
CA THR A 38 -0.26 18.64 2.38
C THR A 38 -0.97 17.38 1.86
N MET A 39 -0.23 16.27 1.80
CA MET A 39 -0.80 14.99 1.41
C MET A 39 -1.56 14.46 2.62
N SER A 40 -2.83 14.12 2.41
CA SER A 40 -3.60 13.49 3.48
C SER A 40 -2.94 12.17 3.89
N ARG A 41 -3.09 11.75 5.14
CA ARG A 41 -2.59 10.46 5.61
C ARG A 41 -3.14 9.29 4.77
N ALA A 42 -4.32 9.43 4.17
CA ALA A 42 -4.89 8.46 3.24
C ALA A 42 -4.15 8.42 1.89
N GLN A 43 -3.74 9.57 1.36
CA GLN A 43 -2.89 9.68 0.17
C GLN A 43 -1.48 9.14 0.44
N PHE A 44 -0.90 9.46 1.60
CA PHE A 44 0.41 8.94 2.03
C PHE A 44 0.39 7.41 2.19
N LEU A 45 -0.69 6.86 2.76
CA LEU A 45 -0.87 5.42 2.96
C LEU A 45 -1.44 4.69 1.74
N ASN A 46 -1.67 5.39 0.62
CA ASN A 46 -2.27 4.86 -0.61
C ASN A 46 -3.60 4.13 -0.37
N LEU A 47 -4.42 4.64 0.56
CA LEU A 47 -5.72 4.06 0.93
C LEU A 47 -6.83 4.42 -0.07
N ASP A 48 -6.68 5.57 -0.73
CA ASP A 48 -7.43 5.99 -1.91
C ASP A 48 -6.54 5.86 -3.13
N SER A 49 -6.37 4.63 -3.60
CA SER A 49 -5.57 4.36 -4.79
C SER A 49 -6.27 4.97 -6.00
N GLN A 50 -5.82 6.13 -6.46
CA GLN A 50 -6.10 6.59 -7.81
C GLN A 50 -5.37 5.67 -8.78
N TYR A 51 -6.12 5.14 -9.75
CA TYR A 51 -5.58 4.25 -10.76
C TYR A 51 -5.42 5.00 -12.07
N PHE A 52 -4.31 4.78 -12.76
CA PHE A 52 -4.07 5.35 -14.08
C PHE A 52 -3.99 4.24 -15.13
N VAL A 53 -4.46 4.51 -16.33
CA VAL A 53 -4.44 3.60 -17.48
C VAL A 53 -3.86 4.31 -18.69
N LYS A 54 -3.20 3.55 -19.56
CA LYS A 54 -2.69 4.06 -20.84
C LYS A 54 -3.79 3.85 -21.89
N THR A 55 -4.20 4.93 -22.53
CA THR A 55 -5.13 4.89 -23.67
C THR A 55 -4.42 4.39 -24.93
N ASP A 56 -5.18 4.04 -25.97
CA ASP A 56 -4.63 3.60 -27.26
C ASP A 56 -3.73 4.66 -27.92
N ALA A 57 -4.02 5.94 -27.68
CA ALA A 57 -3.17 7.07 -28.08
C ALA A 57 -1.90 7.23 -27.24
N GLY A 58 -1.65 6.32 -26.29
CA GLY A 58 -0.50 6.34 -25.40
C GLY A 58 -0.60 7.33 -24.23
N VAL A 59 -1.70 8.09 -24.11
CA VAL A 59 -1.91 9.07 -23.05
C VAL A 59 -2.29 8.37 -21.75
N VAL A 60 -1.63 8.74 -20.65
CA VAL A 60 -1.95 8.28 -19.29
C VAL A 60 -3.11 9.11 -18.75
N LYS A 61 -4.17 8.44 -18.29
CA LYS A 61 -5.35 9.09 -17.70
C LYS A 61 -5.78 8.37 -16.44
N GLU A 62 -6.42 9.10 -15.53
CA GLU A 62 -7.10 8.50 -14.38
C GLU A 62 -8.24 7.59 -14.86
N ALA A 63 -8.29 6.39 -14.29
CA ALA A 63 -9.30 5.40 -14.61
C ALA A 63 -10.61 5.75 -13.91
N LYS A 64 -11.67 5.97 -14.70
CA LYS A 64 -13.04 6.14 -14.18
C LYS A 64 -13.71 4.81 -13.84
N GLN A 65 -13.29 3.76 -14.54
CA GLN A 65 -13.75 2.38 -14.37
C GLN A 65 -12.54 1.47 -14.55
N LEU A 66 -12.58 0.32 -13.87
CA LEU A 66 -11.60 -0.73 -14.07
C LEU A 66 -12.28 -2.07 -14.25
N THR A 67 -11.81 -2.87 -15.20
CA THR A 67 -12.25 -4.27 -15.37
C THR A 67 -11.08 -5.22 -15.15
N LYS A 68 -11.40 -6.51 -14.98
CA LYS A 68 -10.40 -7.57 -14.93
C LYS A 68 -9.51 -7.56 -16.18
N GLY A 69 -8.22 -7.86 -16.00
CA GLY A 69 -7.20 -7.86 -17.05
C GLY A 69 -6.71 -6.47 -17.45
N GLN A 70 -7.30 -5.39 -16.93
CA GLN A 70 -6.87 -4.04 -17.27
C GLN A 70 -5.52 -3.72 -16.63
N LYS A 71 -4.58 -3.29 -17.47
CA LYS A 71 -3.25 -2.86 -17.05
C LYS A 71 -3.32 -1.44 -16.51
N VAL A 72 -2.85 -1.28 -15.28
CA VAL A 72 -2.69 0.02 -14.63
C VAL A 72 -1.23 0.44 -14.66
N VAL A 73 -1.03 1.74 -14.77
CA VAL A 73 0.27 2.40 -14.84
C VAL A 73 0.41 3.41 -13.70
N THR A 74 1.63 3.87 -13.45
CA THR A 74 1.88 5.05 -12.63
C THR A 74 1.37 6.31 -13.34
N GLN A 75 1.27 7.42 -12.63
CA GLN A 75 0.98 8.72 -13.24
C GLN A 75 2.01 9.11 -14.33
N SER A 76 3.26 8.66 -14.20
CA SER A 76 4.32 8.82 -15.21
C SER A 76 4.25 7.81 -16.36
N GLY A 77 3.28 6.91 -16.37
CA GLY A 77 3.04 5.94 -17.44
C GLY A 77 3.87 4.65 -17.37
N LYS A 78 4.59 4.39 -16.27
CA LYS A 78 5.31 3.13 -16.06
C LYS A 78 4.33 2.01 -15.72
N PRO A 79 4.52 0.78 -16.22
CA PRO A 79 3.72 -0.37 -15.80
C PRO A 79 3.72 -0.52 -14.29
N PHE A 80 2.53 -0.66 -13.71
CA PHE A 80 2.38 -0.77 -12.26
C PHE A 80 1.80 -2.13 -11.88
N ALA A 81 0.65 -2.50 -12.45
CA ALA A 81 -0.01 -3.77 -12.16
C ALA A 81 -1.06 -4.13 -13.22
N GLU A 82 -1.66 -5.30 -13.08
CA GLU A 82 -2.86 -5.73 -13.78
C GLU A 82 -3.98 -6.05 -12.78
N MET A 83 -5.21 -5.64 -13.10
CA MET A 83 -6.37 -5.92 -12.25
C MET A 83 -6.75 -7.40 -12.35
N THR A 84 -6.76 -8.10 -11.21
CA THR A 84 -7.07 -9.54 -11.19
C THR A 84 -8.56 -9.85 -11.25
N GLY A 85 -9.41 -8.83 -11.09
CA GLY A 85 -10.86 -9.00 -10.92
C GLY A 85 -11.26 -9.46 -9.51
N LYS A 86 -10.34 -9.38 -8.55
CA LYS A 86 -10.57 -9.82 -7.16
C LYS A 86 -10.43 -8.66 -6.18
N LEU A 87 -11.02 -8.84 -5.01
CA LEU A 87 -10.97 -7.91 -3.89
C LEU A 87 -10.40 -8.64 -2.68
N VAL A 88 -9.46 -7.99 -2.01
CA VAL A 88 -9.05 -8.40 -0.66
C VAL A 88 -9.95 -7.66 0.33
N VAL A 89 -10.77 -8.41 1.05
CA VAL A 89 -11.77 -7.88 1.98
C VAL A 89 -11.52 -8.43 3.37
N LYS A 90 -11.48 -7.54 4.35
CA LYS A 90 -11.43 -7.86 5.77
C LYS A 90 -12.81 -7.57 6.36
N LEU A 91 -13.52 -8.62 6.77
CA LEU A 91 -14.81 -8.51 7.44
C LEU A 91 -14.63 -8.39 8.95
N LYS A 92 -15.63 -7.78 9.60
CA LYS A 92 -15.74 -7.76 11.06
C LYS A 92 -15.92 -9.19 11.62
N PRO A 93 -15.57 -9.42 12.90
CA PRO A 93 -15.85 -10.69 13.56
C PRO A 93 -17.34 -11.06 13.52
N GLY A 94 -17.64 -12.35 13.37
CA GLY A 94 -19.02 -12.86 13.36
C GLY A 94 -19.75 -12.76 12.01
N VAL A 95 -19.18 -12.08 11.00
CA VAL A 95 -19.75 -12.04 9.66
C VAL A 95 -19.38 -13.31 8.89
N SER A 96 -20.38 -14.00 8.34
CA SER A 96 -20.20 -15.17 7.49
C SER A 96 -19.68 -14.77 6.11
N ALA A 97 -18.50 -15.28 5.73
CA ALA A 97 -17.88 -14.97 4.45
C ALA A 97 -18.71 -15.46 3.25
N ALA A 98 -19.32 -16.65 3.37
CA ALA A 98 -20.12 -17.24 2.30
C ALA A 98 -21.41 -16.45 2.07
N ASP A 99 -22.10 -16.05 3.15
CA ASP A 99 -23.34 -15.28 3.05
C ASP A 99 -23.06 -13.87 2.55
N PHE A 100 -21.98 -13.24 3.04
CA PHE A 100 -21.52 -11.95 2.54
C PHE A 100 -21.23 -12.01 1.04
N ALA A 101 -20.42 -12.97 0.59
CA ALA A 101 -20.08 -13.09 -0.82
C ALA A 101 -21.32 -13.32 -1.68
N LYS A 102 -22.23 -14.22 -1.26
CA LYS A 102 -23.49 -14.49 -1.96
C LYS A 102 -24.40 -13.25 -2.04
N ALA A 103 -24.52 -12.49 -0.96
CA ALA A 103 -25.36 -11.29 -0.91
C ALA A 103 -24.89 -10.19 -1.89
N HIS A 104 -23.60 -10.17 -2.21
CA HIS A 104 -22.99 -9.18 -3.10
C HIS A 104 -22.61 -9.74 -4.48
N GLY A 105 -23.05 -10.96 -4.83
CA GLY A 105 -22.74 -11.57 -6.13
C GLY A 105 -21.25 -11.86 -6.34
N LEU A 106 -20.51 -12.08 -5.25
CA LEU A 106 -19.08 -12.38 -5.27
C LEU A 106 -18.83 -13.87 -5.00
N LYS A 107 -17.69 -14.37 -5.49
CA LYS A 107 -17.24 -15.73 -5.20
C LYS A 107 -16.10 -15.71 -4.19
N VAL A 108 -16.17 -16.56 -3.16
CA VAL A 108 -15.05 -16.76 -2.23
C VAL A 108 -13.99 -17.61 -2.91
N ASP A 109 -12.86 -16.99 -3.26
CA ASP A 109 -11.69 -17.69 -3.81
C ASP A 109 -10.76 -18.19 -2.70
N TRP A 110 -10.64 -17.44 -1.62
CA TRP A 110 -9.82 -17.79 -0.47
C TRP A 110 -10.32 -17.10 0.80
N GLN A 111 -10.10 -17.72 1.95
CA GLN A 111 -10.37 -17.14 3.27
C GLN A 111 -9.38 -17.66 4.33
N ASN A 112 -9.16 -16.87 5.38
CA ASN A 112 -8.46 -17.33 6.59
C ASN A 112 -9.30 -17.18 7.86
N LYS A 113 -8.75 -17.65 8.98
CA LYS A 113 -9.39 -17.61 10.30
C LYS A 113 -9.59 -16.20 10.86
N SER A 114 -8.98 -15.17 10.27
CA SER A 114 -9.15 -13.78 10.70
C SER A 114 -10.18 -13.04 9.86
N ASN A 115 -11.06 -13.72 9.12
CA ASN A 115 -12.05 -13.09 8.24
C ASN A 115 -11.40 -12.18 7.17
N LEU A 116 -10.17 -12.49 6.76
CA LEU A 116 -9.56 -11.94 5.56
C LEU A 116 -9.92 -12.85 4.39
N LEU A 117 -10.51 -12.25 3.37
CA LEU A 117 -11.10 -12.91 2.22
C LEU A 117 -10.44 -12.42 0.94
N LEU A 118 -10.34 -13.31 -0.03
CA LEU A 118 -10.17 -12.98 -1.43
C LEU A 118 -11.48 -13.31 -2.14
N LEU A 119 -12.14 -12.26 -2.66
CA LEU A 119 -13.43 -12.36 -3.32
C LEU A 119 -13.26 -12.05 -4.81
N ALA A 120 -13.71 -12.94 -5.68
CA ALA A 120 -13.73 -12.72 -7.13
C ALA A 120 -15.04 -12.08 -7.57
N ALA A 121 -14.94 -11.05 -8.40
CA ALA A 121 -16.05 -10.41 -9.07
C ALA A 121 -16.38 -11.12 -10.40
N GLU A 122 -17.58 -10.89 -10.92
CA GLU A 122 -17.98 -11.35 -12.25
C GLU A 122 -17.18 -10.63 -13.34
N GLU A 123 -17.03 -11.27 -14.49
CA GLU A 123 -16.36 -10.70 -15.66
C GLU A 123 -17.06 -9.40 -16.11
N GLY A 124 -16.28 -8.39 -16.49
CA GLY A 124 -16.83 -7.09 -16.93
C GLY A 124 -17.33 -6.17 -15.80
N THR A 125 -17.28 -6.60 -14.54
CA THR A 125 -17.66 -5.75 -13.39
C THR A 125 -16.77 -4.50 -13.30
N ASP A 126 -17.38 -3.33 -13.06
CA ASP A 126 -16.65 -2.13 -12.68
C ASP A 126 -16.07 -2.27 -11.26
N LEU A 127 -14.79 -2.59 -11.21
CA LEU A 127 -14.05 -2.85 -9.99
C LEU A 127 -13.93 -1.61 -9.10
N ILE A 128 -13.90 -0.39 -9.66
CA ILE A 128 -13.82 0.84 -8.87
C ILE A 128 -15.13 1.06 -8.12
N SER A 129 -16.26 1.01 -8.83
CA SER A 129 -17.58 1.12 -8.21
C SER A 129 -17.81 0.00 -7.19
N LEU A 130 -17.43 -1.23 -7.52
CA LEU A 130 -17.58 -2.38 -6.63
C LEU A 130 -16.79 -2.21 -5.32
N VAL A 131 -15.50 -1.88 -5.38
CA VAL A 131 -14.69 -1.75 -4.14
C VAL A 131 -15.20 -0.60 -3.27
N ASN A 132 -15.68 0.49 -3.87
CA ASN A 132 -16.24 1.61 -3.13
C ASN A 132 -17.56 1.23 -2.45
N ALA A 133 -18.43 0.49 -3.14
CA ALA A 133 -19.66 -0.05 -2.54
C ALA A 133 -19.35 -1.00 -1.37
N ILE A 134 -18.41 -1.92 -1.54
CA ILE A 134 -18.01 -2.87 -0.49
C ILE A 134 -17.38 -2.14 0.70
N LYS A 135 -16.53 -1.13 0.48
CA LYS A 135 -15.92 -0.32 1.55
C LYS A 135 -16.96 0.42 2.40
N ALA A 136 -18.10 0.78 1.83
CA ALA A 136 -19.15 1.52 2.53
C ALA A 136 -20.02 0.64 3.43
N LEU A 137 -19.90 -0.69 3.34
CA LEU A 137 -20.71 -1.63 4.12
C LEU A 137 -20.29 -1.68 5.59
N PRO A 138 -21.24 -1.69 6.54
CA PRO A 138 -20.92 -1.71 7.97
C PRO A 138 -20.22 -3.00 8.42
N GLU A 139 -20.33 -4.10 7.66
CA GLU A 139 -19.69 -5.39 7.94
C GLU A 139 -18.20 -5.42 7.55
N VAL A 140 -17.73 -4.43 6.77
CA VAL A 140 -16.39 -4.39 6.20
C VAL A 140 -15.49 -3.47 7.01
N GLU A 141 -14.35 -4.00 7.48
CA GLU A 141 -13.30 -3.19 8.12
C GLU A 141 -12.39 -2.55 7.08
N ARG A 142 -12.08 -3.30 6.01
CA ARG A 142 -11.22 -2.84 4.92
C ARG A 142 -11.50 -3.62 3.64
N ALA A 143 -11.50 -2.94 2.51
CA ALA A 143 -11.48 -3.58 1.21
C ALA A 143 -10.48 -2.88 0.28
N LYS A 144 -9.84 -3.64 -0.59
CA LYS A 144 -8.95 -3.14 -1.65
C LYS A 144 -9.03 -4.03 -2.88
N LEU A 145 -8.76 -3.47 -4.05
CA LEU A 145 -8.58 -4.26 -5.26
C LEU A 145 -7.30 -5.09 -5.16
N ASP A 146 -7.41 -6.36 -5.53
CA ASP A 146 -6.27 -7.23 -5.75
C ASP A 146 -5.64 -6.94 -7.11
N ARG A 147 -4.31 -7.05 -7.15
CA ARG A 147 -3.51 -6.61 -8.29
C ARG A 147 -2.33 -7.54 -8.49
N ALA A 148 -2.14 -7.99 -9.73
CA ALA A 148 -0.93 -8.67 -10.12
C ALA A 148 0.13 -7.60 -10.42
N ILE A 149 1.10 -7.46 -9.52
CA ILE A 149 2.18 -6.48 -9.69
C ILE A 149 2.98 -6.87 -10.93
N ALA A 150 3.15 -5.92 -11.85
CA ALA A 150 4.08 -6.09 -12.96
C ALA A 150 5.47 -6.14 -12.34
N LYS A 151 6.04 -7.34 -12.18
CA LYS A 151 7.47 -7.50 -11.86
C LYS A 151 8.25 -6.95 -13.06
N GLN A 152 8.44 -5.64 -13.11
CA GLN A 152 9.58 -5.11 -13.82
C GLN A 152 10.79 -5.59 -13.05
N GLU A 153 11.65 -6.32 -13.75
CA GLU A 153 12.88 -6.89 -13.24
C GLU A 153 13.58 -5.85 -12.38
N ILE A 154 13.76 -6.16 -11.10
CA ILE A 154 14.73 -5.48 -10.25
C ILE A 154 16.07 -5.87 -10.86
N GLN A 155 16.55 -5.11 -11.84
CA GLN A 155 17.93 -5.13 -12.30
C GLN A 155 18.66 -3.97 -11.63
#